data_AF-A0A7J2Y446-F1
#
_entry.id   AF-A0A7J2Y446-F1
#
_cell.length_a   1.000
_cell.length_b   1.000
_cell.length_c   1.000
_cell.angle_alpha   90.00
_cell.angle_beta   90.00
_cell.angle_gamma   90.00
#
_symmetry.space_group_name_H-M   'P 1'
#
loop_
_entity.id
_entity.type
_entity.pdbx_description
1 polymer ?
#
loop_
_entity_poly.entity_id
_entity_poly.type
_entity_poly.pdbx_seq_one_letter_code
_entity_poly.pdbx_strand_id
1 'polypeptide(L)'
;MPADLGIAHRFPMLKRAIEHQVKGGRFDESLGLLEELLSLAPEDAGLSKLKARFTADLMTRAVQAQKIEAGTKMAAMLDARVPAAHLGDAERTAIAKAKEALYSL
;
A
#
# COMPACT_ATOMS: atom_id res chain seq x y z
N MET A 1 16.82 17.66 11.12
CA MET A 1 17.55 16.45 10.70
C MET A 1 17.53 16.40 9.17
N PRO A 2 18.63 16.05 8.49
CA PRO A 2 18.56 15.84 7.05
C PRO A 2 17.53 14.74 6.79
N ALA A 3 16.58 14.98 5.89
CA ALA A 3 15.70 13.92 5.43
C ALA A 3 16.59 12.77 4.97
N ASP A 4 16.44 11.59 5.57
CA ASP A 4 17.24 10.41 5.26
C ASP A 4 17.21 10.19 3.73
N LEU A 5 18.32 10.56 3.05
CA LEU A 5 18.41 10.55 1.58
C LEU A 5 18.09 9.15 1.04
N GLY A 6 18.34 8.10 1.84
CA GLY A 6 17.96 6.73 1.51
C GLY A 6 16.45 6.51 1.35
N ILE A 7 15.61 7.17 2.16
CA ILE A 7 14.14 7.02 2.09
C ILE A 7 13.58 7.76 0.87
N ALA A 8 14.11 8.95 0.59
CA ALA A 8 13.68 9.78 -0.55
C ALA A 8 13.84 9.07 -1.90
N HIS A 9 14.83 8.18 -2.04
CA HIS A 9 15.05 7.39 -3.24
C HIS A 9 14.37 6.01 -3.19
N ARG A 10 14.31 5.36 -2.02
CA ARG A 10 13.79 4.00 -1.89
C ARG A 10 12.28 3.92 -2.04
N PHE A 11 11.52 4.87 -1.49
CA PHE A 11 10.06 4.90 -1.65
C PHE A 11 9.62 4.98 -3.12
N PRO A 12 10.05 5.97 -3.94
CA PRO A 12 9.62 6.04 -5.33
C PRO A 12 10.14 4.87 -6.18
N MET A 13 11.30 4.29 -5.85
CA MET A 13 11.81 3.10 -6.52
C MET A 13 10.91 1.88 -6.28
N LEU A 14 10.58 1.58 -5.01
CA LEU A 14 9.69 0.48 -4.65
C LEU A 14 8.28 0.69 -5.23
N LYS A 15 7.75 1.91 -5.14
CA LYS A 15 6.45 2.26 -5.73
C LYS A 15 6.40 1.94 -7.23
N ARG A 16 7.42 2.33 -7.99
CA ARG A 16 7.51 2.06 -9.43
C ARG A 16 7.64 0.57 -9.74
N ALA A 17 8.41 -0.17 -8.95
CA ALA A 17 8.57 -1.62 -9.13
C ALA A 17 7.26 -2.37 -8.89
N ILE A 18 6.53 -2.01 -7.81
CA ILE A 18 5.20 -2.55 -7.51
C ILE A 18 4.22 -2.21 -8.64
N GLU A 19 4.19 -0.96 -9.10
CA GLU A 19 3.33 -0.54 -10.21
C GLU A 19 3.61 -1.32 -11.49
N HIS A 20 4.89 -1.61 -11.78
CA HIS A 20 5.28 -2.39 -12.95
C HIS A 20 4.76 -3.83 -12.87
N GLN A 21 4.89 -4.49 -11.72
CA GLN A 21 4.38 -5.85 -11.50
C GLN A 21 2.86 -5.91 -11.56
N VAL A 22 2.17 -4.97 -10.89
CA VAL A 22 0.71 -4.89 -10.85
C VAL A 22 0.13 -4.61 -12.24
N LYS A 23 0.75 -3.72 -13.03
CA LYS A 23 0.37 -3.53 -14.45
C LYS A 23 0.52 -4.80 -15.27
N GLY A 24 1.50 -5.63 -14.96
CA GLY A 24 1.70 -6.95 -15.58
C GLY A 24 0.82 -8.07 -15.01
N GLY A 25 -0.13 -7.77 -14.12
CA GLY A 25 -1.00 -8.76 -13.48
C GLY A 25 -0.33 -9.61 -12.40
N ARG A 26 0.91 -9.30 -12.03
CA ARG A 26 1.75 -10.06 -11.08
C ARG A 26 1.58 -9.50 -9.66
N PHE A 27 0.37 -9.59 -9.13
CA PHE A 27 0.03 -9.03 -7.82
C PHE A 27 0.76 -9.74 -6.68
N ASP A 28 0.86 -11.08 -6.71
CA ASP A 28 1.56 -11.85 -5.68
C ASP A 28 3.06 -11.50 -5.59
N GLU A 29 3.72 -11.30 -6.74
CA GLU A 29 5.13 -10.88 -6.80
C GLU A 29 5.37 -9.48 -6.20
N SER A 30 4.32 -8.66 -6.18
CA SER A 30 4.38 -7.31 -5.63
C SER A 30 4.22 -7.23 -4.12
N LEU A 31 3.77 -8.31 -3.48
CA LEU A 31 3.55 -8.34 -2.03
C LEU A 31 4.85 -8.15 -1.25
N GLY A 32 5.95 -8.77 -1.68
CA GLY A 32 7.25 -8.61 -1.01
C GLY A 32 7.78 -7.18 -1.09
N LEU A 33 7.64 -6.54 -2.26
CA LEU A 33 8.04 -5.15 -2.45
C LEU A 33 7.12 -4.18 -1.68
N LEU A 34 5.82 -4.48 -1.62
CA LEU A 34 4.86 -3.71 -0.85
C LEU A 34 5.18 -3.79 0.65
N GLU A 35 5.50 -4.98 1.16
CA GLU A 35 5.91 -5.17 2.55
C GLU A 35 7.15 -4.34 2.90
N GLU A 36 8.16 -4.34 2.02
CA GLU A 36 9.35 -3.51 2.17
C GLU A 36 8.99 -2.02 2.17
N LEU A 37 8.12 -1.59 1.23
CA LEU A 37 7.67 -0.20 1.13
C LEU A 37 6.93 0.24 2.39
N LEU A 38 6.05 -0.61 2.94
CA LEU A 38 5.30 -0.31 4.15
C LEU A 38 6.19 -0.21 5.39
N SER A 39 7.35 -0.88 5.37
CA SER A 39 8.33 -0.88 6.46
C SER A 39 9.21 0.38 6.53
N LEU A 40 9.21 1.23 5.50
CA LEU A 40 10.09 2.42 5.44
C LEU A 40 9.64 3.54 6.38
N ALA A 41 10.42 3.93 7.40
CA ALA A 41 10.06 5.00 8.33
C ALA A 41 8.61 4.88 8.87
N PRO A 42 8.32 3.86 9.69
CA PRO A 42 6.99 3.65 10.27
C PRO A 42 6.50 4.83 11.12
N GLU A 43 7.41 5.63 11.67
CA GLU A 43 7.15 6.83 12.47
C GLU A 43 6.76 8.06 11.64
N ASP A 44 6.99 8.07 10.32
CA ASP A 44 6.65 9.22 9.47
C ASP A 44 5.16 9.16 9.09
N ALA A 45 4.37 10.06 9.70
CA ALA A 45 2.93 10.17 9.43
C ALA A 45 2.61 10.64 8.00
N GLY A 46 3.45 11.48 7.40
CA GLY A 46 3.29 11.94 6.02
C GLY A 46 3.49 10.79 5.03
N LEU A 47 4.55 10.01 5.23
CA LEU A 47 4.84 8.83 4.42
C LEU A 47 3.80 7.72 4.66
N SER A 48 3.32 7.55 5.89
CA SER A 48 2.23 6.64 6.25
C SER A 48 0.96 6.90 5.45
N LYS A 49 0.58 8.17 5.25
CA LYS A 49 -0.56 8.54 4.41
C LYS A 49 -0.34 8.17 2.94
N LEU A 50 0.86 8.40 2.41
CA LEU A 50 1.19 8.04 1.03
C LEU A 50 1.15 6.52 0.82
N LYS A 51 1.71 5.75 1.74
CA LYS A 51 1.64 4.28 1.76
C LYS A 51 0.20 3.77 1.79
N ALA A 52 -0.63 4.35 2.65
CA ALA A 52 -2.04 4.01 2.77
C ALA A 52 -2.82 4.25 1.47
N ARG A 53 -2.70 5.44 0.88
CA ARG A 53 -3.35 5.76 -0.40
C ARG A 53 -2.89 4.84 -1.53
N PHE A 54 -1.58 4.60 -1.59
CA PHE A 54 -1.01 3.70 -2.59
C PHE A 54 -1.55 2.28 -2.43
N THR A 55 -1.57 1.74 -1.22
CA THR A 55 -2.05 0.38 -0.96
C THR A 55 -3.56 0.25 -1.25
N ALA A 56 -4.37 1.25 -0.92
CA ALA A 56 -5.79 1.27 -1.24
C ALA A 56 -6.06 1.24 -2.77
N ASP A 57 -5.26 1.96 -3.55
CA ASP A 57 -5.30 1.90 -5.03
C ASP A 57 -4.91 0.51 -5.55
N LEU A 58 -3.86 -0.11 -4.99
CA LEU A 58 -3.46 -1.48 -5.36
C LEU A 58 -4.56 -2.51 -5.05
N MET A 59 -5.19 -2.42 -3.88
CA MET A 59 -6.31 -3.27 -3.50
C MET A 59 -7.47 -3.13 -4.48
N THR A 60 -7.82 -1.90 -4.88
CA THR A 60 -8.88 -1.65 -5.86
C THR A 60 -8.55 -2.30 -7.21
N ARG A 61 -7.29 -2.20 -7.66
CA ARG A 61 -6.84 -2.87 -8.89
C ARG A 61 -6.83 -4.39 -8.76
N ALA A 62 -6.49 -4.92 -7.58
CA ALA A 62 -6.53 -6.35 -7.30
C ALA A 62 -7.96 -6.88 -7.40
N VAL A 63 -8.95 -6.15 -6.87
CA VAL A 63 -10.38 -6.45 -7.03
C VAL A 63 -10.78 -6.48 -8.50
N GLN A 64 -10.45 -5.43 -9.26
CA GLN A 64 -10.76 -5.35 -10.70
C GLN A 64 -10.13 -6.50 -11.51
N ALA A 65 -8.94 -6.94 -11.12
CA ALA A 65 -8.23 -8.06 -11.75
C ALA A 65 -8.64 -9.44 -11.20
N GLN A 66 -9.66 -9.52 -10.32
CA GLN A 66 -10.10 -10.74 -9.63
C GLN A 66 -8.98 -11.43 -8.82
N LYS A 67 -7.99 -10.66 -8.35
CA LYS A 67 -6.87 -11.10 -7.50
C LYS A 67 -7.19 -10.86 -6.02
N ILE A 68 -8.31 -11.41 -5.56
CA ILE A 68 -8.88 -11.14 -4.22
C ILE A 68 -7.94 -11.58 -3.10
N GLU A 69 -7.28 -12.72 -3.25
CA GLU A 69 -6.31 -13.21 -2.26
C GLU A 69 -5.14 -12.23 -2.07
N ALA A 70 -4.55 -11.75 -3.18
CA ALA A 70 -3.48 -10.76 -3.13
C ALA A 70 -3.96 -9.45 -2.50
N GLY A 71 -5.15 -8.96 -2.88
CA GLY A 71 -5.73 -7.76 -2.28
C GLY A 71 -6.01 -7.91 -0.77
N THR A 72 -6.39 -9.10 -0.31
CA THR A 72 -6.58 -9.42 1.11
C THR A 72 -5.26 -9.36 1.87
N LYS A 73 -4.18 -9.92 1.29
CA LYS A 73 -2.84 -9.83 1.86
C LYS A 73 -2.35 -8.38 1.94
N MET A 74 -2.61 -7.57 0.91
CA MET A 74 -2.29 -6.14 0.92
C MET A 74 -3.01 -5.39 2.05
N ALA A 75 -4.29 -5.69 2.28
CA ALA A 75 -5.07 -5.11 3.37
C ALA A 75 -4.48 -5.48 4.75
N ALA A 76 -4.14 -6.75 4.95
CA ALA A 76 -3.55 -7.22 6.20
C ALA A 76 -2.17 -6.59 6.47
N MET A 77 -1.33 -6.46 5.44
CA MET A 77 -0.02 -5.80 5.57
C MET A 77 -0.17 -4.32 5.92
N LEU A 78 -1.16 -3.64 5.35
CA LEU A 78 -1.43 -2.23 5.64
C LEU A 78 -1.83 -2.04 7.12
N ASP A 79 -2.76 -2.87 7.60
CA ASP A 79 -3.23 -2.80 8.99
C ASP A 79 -2.11 -3.12 9.99
N ALA A 80 -1.21 -4.03 9.65
CA ALA A 80 -0.09 -4.42 10.51
C ALA A 80 1.03 -3.36 10.57
N ARG A 81 1.22 -2.57 9.51
CA ARG A 81 2.43 -1.72 9.35
C ARG A 81 2.16 -0.22 9.35
N VAL A 82 0.92 0.22 9.15
CA VAL A 82 0.57 1.65 9.12
C VAL A 82 -0.30 2.01 10.33
N PRO A 83 0.21 2.81 11.28
CA PRO A 83 -0.56 3.21 12.46
C PRO A 83 -1.83 3.98 12.08
N ALA A 84 -2.98 3.58 12.61
CA ALA A 84 -4.26 4.26 12.37
C ALA A 84 -4.26 5.73 12.83
N ALA A 85 -3.40 6.07 13.80
CA ALA A 85 -3.18 7.45 14.27
C ALA A 85 -2.55 8.36 13.20
N HIS A 86 -1.83 7.81 12.22
CA HIS A 86 -1.23 8.58 11.13
C HIS A 86 -2.22 8.91 10.01
N LEU A 87 -3.35 8.22 9.96
CA LEU A 87 -4.33 8.31 8.87
C LEU A 87 -5.38 9.38 9.16
N GLY A 88 -5.59 10.27 8.19
CA GLY A 88 -6.70 11.21 8.20
C GLY A 88 -7.96 10.61 7.58
N ASP A 89 -9.02 11.42 7.51
CA ASP A 89 -10.33 10.98 7.01
C ASP A 89 -10.28 10.51 5.56
N ALA A 90 -9.49 11.17 4.71
CA ALA A 90 -9.34 10.80 3.32
C ALA A 90 -8.72 9.41 3.15
N GLU A 91 -7.64 9.10 3.89
CA GLU A 91 -7.00 7.79 3.84
C GLU A 91 -7.91 6.69 4.38
N ARG A 92 -8.56 6.96 5.52
CA ARG A 92 -9.50 6.01 6.15
C ARG A 92 -10.65 5.68 5.20
N THR A 93 -11.22 6.69 4.54
CA THR A 93 -12.30 6.51 3.57
C THR A 93 -11.82 5.70 2.36
N ALA A 94 -10.63 5.99 1.82
CA ALA A 94 -10.09 5.25 0.69
C ALA A 94 -9.84 3.78 1.03
N ILE A 95 -9.26 3.50 2.20
CA ILE A 95 -9.02 2.13 2.68
C ILE A 95 -10.34 1.40 2.92
N ALA A 96 -11.32 2.05 3.57
CA ALA A 96 -12.62 1.46 3.84
C ALA A 96 -13.32 1.03 2.55
N LYS A 97 -13.36 1.92 1.54
CA LYS A 97 -13.93 1.61 0.22
C LYS A 97 -13.20 0.46 -0.47
N ALA A 98 -11.86 0.45 -0.41
CA ALA A 98 -11.07 -0.63 -1.01
C ALA A 98 -11.29 -1.98 -0.31
N LYS A 99 -11.42 -1.99 1.02
CA LYS A 99 -11.75 -3.19 1.81
C LYS A 99 -13.17 -3.67 1.54
N GLU A 100 -14.14 -2.76 1.49
CA GLU A 100 -15.52 -3.09 1.15
C GLU A 100 -15.61 -3.77 -0.21
N ALA A 101 -14.99 -3.17 -1.25
CA ALA A 101 -14.94 -3.77 -2.58
C ALA A 101 -14.27 -5.16 -2.61
N LEU A 102 -13.34 -5.41 -1.69
CA LEU A 102 -12.63 -6.69 -1.58
C LEU A 102 -13.45 -7.77 -0.88
N TYR A 103 -14.22 -7.41 0.16
CA TYR A 103 -15.00 -8.35 0.97
C TYR A 103 -16.47 -8.48 0.56
N SER A 104 -16.96 -7.63 -0.35
CA SER A 104 -18.32 -7.70 -0.90
C SER A 104 -18.45 -8.56 -2.17
N LEU A 105 -17.38 -9.29 -2.54
CA LEU A 105 -17.36 -10.29 -3.63
C LEU A 105 -17.57 -11.70 -3.08
#